data_AF-A0A9W6TF88-F1
#
_entry.id   AF-A0A9W6TF88-F1
#
_cell.length_a   1.000
_cell.length_b   1.000
_cell.length_c   1.000
_cell.angle_alpha   90.00
_cell.angle_beta   90.00
_cell.angle_gamma   90.00
#
_symmetry.space_group_name_H-M   'P 1'
#
loop_
_entity.id
_entity.type
_entity.pdbx_description
1 polymer ?
#
loop_
_entity_poly.entity_id
_entity_poly.type
_entity_poly.pdbx_seq_one_letter_code
_entity_poly.pdbx_strand_id
1 'polypeptide(L)'
;MTTFDSKLRGSKISDEDYERVKWVWVPFIKAIKSQRELFKRFDLDMFGDGVSLPGLSEKVTYQTCFDNLEYPTKKPSNAFQFPPKRMSGYKRQDAEAKREFGMTLEHLNMLLKKQKYLCGLCYSPLTSDTSSADRINNNLGHTDDKLVFSIDKAESEMYGKMKANIAGGPSIFFNRYAKRNETKIRVGKICKKIIGYDANALYLWALSNEMPCGRLTTIEAYDGIVDDIKNDKIFGFLECDIRTLEHLKQYFSEMSPIFKNVMIDCTDDSVIGKHMFDYNQSRGSNRAKPARKLIGSSYFGEKILIYTPLLKWYLYHGMEITNSHKAFAPFMEAVSNARREGDVDKSKAMIAEMMKLVGNVLLVDLEWT
;
A
#
# COMPACT_ATOMS: atom_id res chain seq x y z
N MET A 1 10.92 -31.45 3.12
CA MET A 1 12.23 -31.15 2.49
C MET A 1 12.85 -30.01 3.29
N THR A 2 13.72 -30.33 4.25
CA THR A 2 14.31 -29.36 5.19
C THR A 2 15.39 -28.54 4.49
N THR A 3 15.10 -27.25 4.25
CA THR A 3 16.00 -26.23 3.68
C THR A 3 17.06 -25.76 4.69
N PHE A 4 17.72 -26.70 5.36
CA PHE A 4 18.99 -26.45 6.06
C PHE A 4 20.03 -27.42 5.49
N ASP A 5 20.43 -27.12 4.25
CA ASP A 5 21.70 -27.58 3.70
C ASP A 5 22.73 -26.47 3.95
N SER A 6 23.10 -26.28 5.23
CA SER A 6 24.21 -25.41 5.55
C SER A 6 25.50 -26.19 5.34
N LYS A 7 26.51 -25.55 4.74
CA LYS A 7 27.90 -26.04 4.63
C LYS A 7 28.56 -26.34 6.00
N LEU A 8 27.82 -26.24 7.10
CA LEU A 8 28.21 -26.43 8.48
C LEU A 8 27.83 -27.83 9.00
N ARG A 9 27.24 -28.71 8.19
CA ARG A 9 27.04 -30.12 8.57
C ARG A 9 28.41 -30.76 8.83
N GLY A 10 28.75 -30.94 10.10
CA GLY A 10 30.01 -31.53 10.55
C GLY A 10 31.05 -30.54 11.10
N SER A 11 30.80 -29.24 11.09
CA SER A 11 31.67 -28.28 11.78
C SER A 11 31.44 -28.35 13.29
N LYS A 12 32.50 -28.59 14.06
CA LYS A 12 32.48 -28.38 15.51
C LYS A 12 32.76 -26.92 15.80
N ILE A 13 31.90 -26.30 16.60
CA ILE A 13 32.19 -25.00 17.20
C ILE A 13 33.39 -25.17 18.15
N SER A 14 34.32 -24.21 18.14
CA SER A 14 35.41 -24.21 19.11
C SER A 14 34.88 -23.93 20.52
N ASP A 15 35.58 -24.36 21.56
CA ASP A 15 35.16 -24.09 22.95
C ASP A 15 35.10 -22.57 23.24
N GLU A 16 35.99 -21.78 22.64
CA GLU A 16 35.98 -20.32 22.75
C GLU A 16 34.78 -19.67 22.06
N ASP A 17 34.43 -20.13 20.85
CA ASP A 17 33.26 -19.64 20.13
C ASP A 17 31.95 -20.11 20.80
N TYR A 18 31.96 -21.29 21.42
CA TYR A 18 30.84 -21.78 22.20
C TYR A 18 30.55 -20.86 23.39
N GLU A 19 31.57 -20.48 24.17
CA GLU A 19 31.40 -19.53 25.28
C GLU A 19 30.97 -18.13 24.81
N ARG A 20 31.45 -17.67 23.63
CA ARG A 20 30.97 -16.41 23.02
C ARG A 20 29.49 -16.47 22.63
N VAL A 21 29.06 -17.56 22.00
CA VAL A 21 27.69 -17.73 21.51
C VAL A 21 26.70 -17.97 22.67
N LYS A 22 27.16 -18.61 23.75
CA LYS A 22 26.39 -18.86 24.97
C LYS A 22 25.83 -17.58 25.59
N TRP A 23 26.54 -16.45 25.49
CA TRP A 23 26.05 -15.15 25.96
C TRP A 23 24.77 -14.69 25.23
N VAL A 24 24.59 -15.08 23.97
CA VAL A 24 23.39 -14.77 23.17
C VAL A 24 22.32 -15.86 23.35
N TRP A 25 22.72 -17.13 23.35
CA TRP A 25 21.78 -18.25 23.39
C TRP A 25 21.09 -18.43 24.75
N VAL A 26 21.79 -18.20 25.86
CA VAL A 26 21.19 -18.38 27.20
C VAL A 26 20.01 -17.43 27.43
N PRO A 27 20.13 -16.10 27.19
CA PRO A 27 18.99 -15.19 27.26
C PRO A 27 17.89 -15.54 26.25
N PHE A 28 18.26 -15.95 25.03
CA PHE A 28 17.31 -16.31 23.98
C PHE A 28 16.45 -17.53 24.36
N ILE A 29 17.06 -18.60 24.87
CA ILE A 29 16.34 -19.78 25.36
C ILE A 29 15.46 -19.43 26.58
N LYS A 30 15.92 -18.54 27.46
CA LYS A 30 15.12 -18.07 28.60
C LYS A 30 13.89 -17.27 28.14
N ALA A 31 14.04 -16.44 27.11
CA ALA A 31 12.92 -15.73 26.49
C ALA A 31 11.92 -16.70 25.84
N ILE A 32 12.41 -17.68 25.06
CA ILE A 32 11.58 -18.73 24.45
C ILE A 32 10.79 -19.51 25.51
N LYS A 33 11.44 -19.93 26.61
CA LYS A 33 10.73 -20.64 27.70
C LYS A 33 9.64 -19.77 28.32
N SER A 34 9.92 -18.49 28.56
CA SER A 34 8.94 -17.56 29.14
C SER A 34 7.75 -17.32 28.19
N GLN A 35 8.01 -17.18 26.90
CA GLN A 35 6.97 -17.02 25.88
C GLN A 35 6.14 -18.29 25.71
N ARG A 36 6.77 -19.47 25.71
CA ARG A 36 6.07 -20.76 25.68
C ARG A 36 5.10 -20.90 26.84
N GLU A 37 5.53 -20.57 28.07
CA GLU A 37 4.65 -20.66 29.25
C GLU A 37 3.51 -19.63 29.22
N LEU A 38 3.68 -18.48 28.55
CA LEU A 38 2.59 -17.54 28.31
C LEU A 38 1.55 -18.12 27.34
N PHE A 39 1.97 -18.63 26.18
CA PHE A 39 1.06 -19.13 25.14
C PHE A 39 0.38 -20.45 25.50
N LYS A 40 1.03 -21.30 26.30
CA LYS A 40 0.38 -22.50 26.88
C LYS A 40 -0.86 -22.17 27.71
N ARG A 41 -0.95 -20.98 28.32
CA ARG A 41 -2.16 -20.57 29.06
C ARG A 41 -3.38 -20.41 28.16
N PHE A 42 -3.16 -20.29 26.86
CA PHE A 42 -4.17 -20.18 25.82
C PHE A 42 -4.28 -21.47 24.97
N ASP A 43 -3.71 -22.59 25.46
CA ASP A 43 -3.66 -23.88 24.77
C ASP A 43 -2.98 -23.84 23.38
N LEU A 44 -1.97 -22.97 23.21
CA LEU A 44 -1.22 -22.81 21.97
C LEU A 44 0.20 -23.36 22.09
N ASP A 45 0.63 -24.17 21.11
CA ASP A 45 2.02 -24.59 20.97
C ASP A 45 2.80 -23.54 20.16
N MET A 46 3.76 -22.90 20.81
CA MET A 46 4.57 -21.84 20.17
C MET A 46 5.33 -22.25 18.91
N PHE A 47 5.58 -23.54 18.67
CA PHE A 47 6.27 -24.02 17.46
C PHE A 47 5.34 -24.78 16.51
N GLY A 48 4.25 -25.35 17.01
CA GLY A 48 3.21 -25.99 16.19
C GLY A 48 2.20 -24.99 15.61
N ASP A 49 1.76 -24.02 16.43
CA ASP A 49 0.65 -23.13 16.11
C ASP A 49 1.05 -21.81 15.47
N GLY A 50 2.30 -21.38 15.61
CA GLY A 50 2.76 -20.16 14.96
C GLY A 50 4.24 -19.91 15.20
N VAL A 51 5.04 -19.88 14.14
CA VAL A 51 6.51 -19.74 14.23
C VAL A 51 6.95 -18.36 14.76
N SER A 52 6.05 -17.39 14.86
CA SER A 52 6.34 -16.02 15.29
C SER A 52 5.34 -15.52 16.33
N LEU A 53 5.82 -14.68 17.26
CA LEU A 53 4.99 -14.01 18.28
C LEU A 53 3.72 -13.37 17.70
N PRO A 54 3.76 -12.65 16.56
CA PRO A 54 2.55 -12.08 15.97
C PRO A 54 1.48 -13.12 15.63
N GLY A 55 1.86 -14.29 15.09
CA GLY A 55 0.90 -15.34 14.71
C GLY A 55 0.25 -16.02 15.92
N LEU A 56 0.97 -16.14 17.04
CA LEU A 56 0.41 -16.68 18.27
C LEU A 56 -0.44 -15.64 18.99
N SER A 57 0.00 -14.38 19.03
CA SER A 57 -0.79 -13.27 19.57
C SER A 57 -2.10 -13.06 18.81
N GLU A 58 -2.10 -13.24 17.49
CA GLU A 58 -3.32 -13.25 16.67
C GLU A 58 -4.30 -14.33 17.14
N LYS A 59 -3.84 -15.59 17.29
CA LYS A 59 -4.67 -16.71 17.75
C LYS A 59 -5.25 -16.46 19.14
N VAL A 60 -4.44 -15.97 20.08
CA VAL A 60 -4.92 -15.57 21.42
C VAL A 60 -6.00 -14.49 21.32
N THR A 61 -5.79 -13.47 20.48
CA THR A 61 -6.75 -12.36 20.33
C THR A 61 -8.10 -12.86 19.80
N TYR A 62 -8.10 -13.78 18.83
CA TYR A 62 -9.34 -14.40 18.35
C TYR A 62 -10.05 -15.26 19.41
N GLN A 63 -9.30 -15.89 20.33
CA GLN A 63 -9.85 -16.70 21.42
C GLN A 63 -10.38 -15.88 22.60
N THR A 64 -9.94 -14.63 22.78
CA THR A 64 -10.24 -13.86 24.00
C THR A 64 -11.05 -12.59 23.76
N CYS A 65 -10.94 -11.98 22.58
CA CYS A 65 -11.47 -10.63 22.32
C CYS A 65 -12.55 -10.60 21.25
N PHE A 66 -12.73 -11.70 20.50
CA PHE A 66 -13.47 -11.69 19.24
C PHE A 66 -14.45 -12.86 19.09
N ASP A 67 -14.94 -13.40 20.20
CA ASP A 67 -15.91 -14.51 20.21
C ASP A 67 -17.23 -14.18 19.46
N ASN A 68 -17.53 -12.89 19.28
CA ASN A 68 -18.70 -12.37 18.58
C ASN A 68 -18.43 -11.93 17.13
N LEU A 69 -17.23 -12.18 16.57
CA LEU A 69 -16.96 -11.84 15.17
C LEU A 69 -17.74 -12.75 14.23
N GLU A 70 -18.67 -12.17 13.47
CA GLU A 70 -19.32 -12.86 12.35
C GLU A 70 -18.32 -13.03 11.21
N TYR A 71 -17.90 -14.28 10.99
CA TYR A 71 -17.09 -14.61 9.82
C TYR A 71 -17.93 -14.48 8.54
N PRO A 72 -17.36 -13.93 7.44
CA PRO A 72 -18.02 -13.92 6.15
C PRO A 72 -18.48 -15.33 5.76
N THR A 73 -19.72 -15.44 5.31
CA THR A 73 -20.32 -16.74 5.00
C THR A 73 -19.55 -17.43 3.87
N LYS A 74 -18.95 -18.58 4.15
CA LYS A 74 -18.27 -19.42 3.13
C LYS A 74 -19.24 -20.33 2.37
N LYS A 75 -20.47 -19.84 2.15
CA LYS A 75 -21.50 -20.54 1.38
C LYS A 75 -21.08 -20.54 -0.10
N PRO A 76 -21.05 -21.69 -0.77
CA PRO A 76 -20.67 -21.74 -2.19
C PRO A 76 -21.55 -20.84 -3.05
N SER A 77 -20.93 -20.13 -4.00
CA SER A 77 -21.64 -19.42 -5.06
C SER A 77 -21.97 -20.36 -6.23
N ASN A 78 -22.75 -19.86 -7.19
CA ASN A 78 -23.13 -20.58 -8.40
C ASN A 78 -21.89 -21.03 -9.18
N ALA A 79 -21.89 -22.29 -9.60
CA ALA A 79 -20.80 -22.86 -10.37
C ALA A 79 -20.75 -22.25 -11.78
N PHE A 80 -19.55 -21.91 -12.24
CA PHE A 80 -19.29 -21.46 -13.60
C PHE A 80 -17.92 -21.96 -14.06
N GLN A 81 -17.69 -21.91 -15.38
CA GLN A 81 -16.40 -22.24 -16.00
C GLN A 81 -15.59 -20.97 -16.22
N PHE A 82 -14.29 -21.03 -15.94
CA PHE A 82 -13.39 -19.90 -16.13
C PHE A 82 -13.34 -19.49 -17.61
N PRO A 83 -13.50 -18.20 -17.93
CA PRO A 83 -13.59 -17.72 -19.30
C PRO A 83 -12.24 -17.89 -20.06
N PRO A 84 -12.19 -18.68 -21.16
CA PRO A 84 -10.96 -18.90 -21.93
C PRO A 84 -10.32 -17.62 -22.46
N LYS A 85 -11.16 -16.62 -22.77
CA LYS A 85 -10.72 -15.31 -23.28
C LYS A 85 -9.79 -14.57 -22.30
N ARG A 86 -9.89 -14.80 -20.98
CA ARG A 86 -8.99 -14.17 -19.99
C ARG A 86 -7.59 -14.79 -19.98
N MET A 87 -7.49 -16.08 -20.31
CA MET A 87 -6.22 -16.82 -20.31
C MET A 87 -5.20 -16.28 -21.31
N SER A 88 -5.66 -15.81 -22.48
CA SER A 88 -4.78 -15.18 -23.48
C SER A 88 -4.14 -13.88 -22.95
N GLY A 89 -4.85 -13.14 -22.10
CA GLY A 89 -4.32 -11.97 -21.40
C GLY A 89 -3.17 -12.32 -20.46
N TYR A 90 -3.29 -13.40 -19.69
CA TYR A 90 -2.25 -13.86 -18.76
C TYR A 90 -0.99 -14.30 -19.48
N LYS A 91 -1.12 -15.05 -20.58
CA LYS A 91 0.01 -15.45 -21.44
C LYS A 91 0.79 -14.23 -21.94
N ARG A 92 0.08 -13.18 -22.39
CA ARG A 92 0.71 -11.95 -22.86
C ARG A 92 1.46 -11.22 -21.73
N GLN A 93 0.84 -11.08 -20.56
CA GLN A 93 1.46 -10.41 -19.40
C GLN A 93 2.74 -11.09 -18.93
N ASP A 94 2.79 -12.43 -18.95
CA ASP A 94 3.99 -13.15 -18.54
C ASP A 94 5.06 -13.11 -19.63
N ALA A 95 4.69 -13.20 -20.91
CA ALA A 95 5.63 -13.03 -22.02
C ALA A 95 6.31 -11.65 -22.02
N GLU A 96 5.55 -10.57 -21.87
CA GLU A 96 6.06 -9.18 -21.82
C GLU A 96 7.06 -8.99 -20.66
N ALA A 97 6.79 -9.62 -19.53
CA ALA A 97 7.62 -9.55 -18.33
C ALA A 97 8.68 -10.66 -18.24
N LYS A 98 8.85 -11.48 -19.29
CA LYS A 98 9.80 -12.62 -19.36
C LYS A 98 9.62 -13.62 -18.19
N ARG A 99 8.38 -13.94 -17.84
CA ARG A 99 8.00 -14.90 -16.80
C ARG A 99 7.50 -16.21 -17.41
N GLU A 100 7.63 -17.30 -16.66
CA GLU A 100 7.14 -18.62 -17.05
C GLU A 100 5.61 -18.71 -16.96
N PHE A 101 4.97 -19.32 -17.96
CA PHE A 101 3.53 -19.56 -17.97
C PHE A 101 3.28 -21.07 -17.99
N GLY A 102 2.65 -21.60 -16.94
CA GLY A 102 2.38 -23.04 -16.78
C GLY A 102 0.90 -23.40 -16.60
N MET A 103 0.01 -22.42 -16.59
CA MET A 103 -1.38 -22.59 -16.19
C MET A 103 -2.25 -23.25 -17.29
N THR A 104 -3.18 -24.13 -16.90
CA THR A 104 -4.21 -24.73 -17.78
C THR A 104 -5.63 -24.28 -17.42
N LEU A 105 -6.59 -24.40 -18.35
CA LEU A 105 -8.00 -24.08 -18.08
C LEU A 105 -8.62 -25.06 -17.10
N GLU A 106 -8.27 -26.34 -17.22
CA GLU A 106 -8.67 -27.40 -16.30
C GLU A 106 -8.24 -27.06 -14.87
N HIS A 107 -6.99 -26.61 -14.72
CA HIS A 107 -6.45 -26.22 -13.42
C HIS A 107 -7.16 -24.99 -12.82
N LEU A 108 -7.46 -23.98 -13.65
CA LEU A 108 -8.25 -22.83 -13.23
C LEU A 108 -9.65 -23.22 -12.73
N ASN A 109 -10.34 -24.09 -13.46
CA ASN A 109 -11.65 -24.59 -13.06
C ASN A 109 -11.60 -25.41 -11.77
N MET A 110 -10.56 -26.23 -11.59
CA MET A 110 -10.32 -26.95 -10.34
C MET A 110 -10.11 -26.00 -9.17
N LEU A 111 -9.32 -24.94 -9.36
CA LEU A 111 -9.07 -23.93 -8.32
C LEU A 111 -10.36 -23.14 -7.98
N LEU A 112 -11.20 -22.78 -8.96
CA LEU A 112 -12.49 -22.10 -8.73
C LEU A 112 -13.41 -22.96 -7.86
N LYS A 113 -13.50 -24.25 -8.18
CA LYS A 113 -14.25 -25.23 -7.41
C LYS A 113 -13.71 -25.35 -5.98
N LYS A 114 -12.37 -25.37 -5.82
CA LYS A 114 -11.71 -25.41 -4.51
C LYS A 114 -12.03 -24.17 -3.67
N GLN A 115 -12.13 -22.99 -4.30
CA GLN A 115 -12.51 -21.73 -3.65
C GLN A 115 -14.04 -21.54 -3.53
N LYS A 116 -14.85 -22.54 -3.88
CA LYS A 116 -16.32 -22.49 -3.82
C LYS A 116 -16.92 -21.34 -4.62
N TYR A 117 -16.23 -20.90 -5.68
CA TYR A 117 -16.63 -19.76 -6.51
C TYR A 117 -16.74 -18.44 -5.73
N LEU A 118 -15.96 -18.29 -4.67
CA LEU A 118 -15.85 -17.07 -3.87
C LEU A 118 -14.49 -16.41 -4.07
N CYS A 119 -14.45 -15.09 -3.96
CA CYS A 119 -13.20 -14.33 -3.96
C CYS A 119 -12.32 -14.77 -2.80
N GLY A 120 -11.03 -15.03 -3.07
CA GLY A 120 -10.08 -15.48 -2.05
C GLY A 120 -9.73 -14.42 -1.00
N LEU A 121 -10.10 -13.16 -1.23
CA LEU A 121 -9.84 -12.03 -0.34
C LEU A 121 -11.05 -11.65 0.51
N CYS A 122 -12.20 -11.39 -0.13
CA CYS A 122 -13.39 -10.85 0.52
C CYS A 122 -14.56 -11.85 0.64
N TYR A 123 -14.42 -13.06 0.11
CA TYR A 123 -15.48 -14.08 0.05
C TYR A 123 -16.75 -13.68 -0.72
N SER A 124 -16.72 -12.60 -1.51
CA SER A 124 -17.83 -12.25 -2.39
C SER A 124 -18.03 -13.29 -3.51
N PRO A 125 -19.28 -13.55 -3.95
CA PRO A 125 -19.58 -14.42 -5.08
C PRO A 125 -18.86 -14.01 -6.37
N LEU A 126 -18.17 -14.95 -7.01
CA LEU A 126 -17.56 -14.77 -8.32
C LEU A 126 -18.51 -15.21 -9.44
N THR A 127 -18.34 -14.60 -10.61
CA THR A 127 -19.03 -14.94 -11.86
C THR A 127 -18.01 -15.07 -13.00
N SER A 128 -18.44 -15.52 -14.18
CA SER A 128 -17.60 -15.53 -15.39
C SER A 128 -17.04 -14.15 -15.73
N ASP A 129 -17.77 -13.08 -15.41
CA ASP A 129 -17.40 -11.71 -15.77
C ASP A 129 -16.58 -11.01 -14.69
N THR A 130 -16.68 -11.44 -13.44
CA THR A 130 -15.92 -10.86 -12.33
C THR A 130 -14.64 -11.63 -12.05
N SER A 131 -14.60 -12.95 -12.24
CA SER A 131 -13.46 -13.79 -11.83
C SER A 131 -12.17 -13.55 -12.63
N SER A 132 -11.06 -13.52 -11.91
CA SER A 132 -9.71 -13.44 -12.46
C SER A 132 -8.73 -14.27 -11.65
N ALA A 133 -7.74 -14.85 -12.30
CA ALA A 133 -6.69 -15.61 -11.65
C ALA A 133 -5.48 -14.71 -11.37
N ASP A 134 -5.38 -14.20 -10.14
CA ASP A 134 -4.31 -13.33 -9.70
C ASP A 134 -3.11 -14.10 -9.18
N ARG A 135 -1.91 -13.56 -9.40
CA ARG A 135 -0.67 -14.12 -8.85
C ARG A 135 -0.52 -13.74 -7.38
N ILE A 136 -0.25 -14.73 -6.53
CA ILE A 136 0.13 -14.49 -5.13
C ILE A 136 1.46 -13.72 -5.06
N ASN A 137 2.37 -13.98 -5.99
CA ASN A 137 3.66 -13.29 -6.10
C ASN A 137 3.83 -12.69 -7.50
N ASN A 138 3.84 -11.36 -7.57
CA ASN A 138 3.96 -10.62 -8.82
C ASN A 138 5.29 -10.82 -9.57
N ASN A 139 6.34 -11.30 -8.90
CA ASN A 139 7.64 -11.59 -9.52
C ASN A 139 7.66 -12.96 -10.23
N LEU A 140 6.68 -13.82 -9.97
CA LEU A 140 6.54 -15.11 -10.61
C LEU A 140 5.46 -15.04 -11.70
N GLY A 141 5.50 -15.96 -12.66
CA GLY A 141 4.46 -16.05 -13.67
C GLY A 141 3.25 -16.85 -13.18
N HIS A 142 2.26 -16.99 -14.05
CA HIS A 142 1.06 -17.75 -13.81
C HIS A 142 1.36 -19.26 -13.85
N THR A 143 1.61 -19.84 -12.68
CA THR A 143 1.87 -21.27 -12.48
C THR A 143 0.89 -21.86 -11.47
N ASP A 144 0.72 -23.18 -11.54
CA ASP A 144 -0.39 -23.91 -10.92
C ASP A 144 -0.52 -23.73 -9.39
N ASP A 145 0.56 -23.47 -8.67
CA ASP A 145 0.54 -23.50 -7.20
C ASP A 145 0.37 -22.13 -6.52
N LYS A 146 0.24 -21.03 -7.29
CA LYS A 146 0.41 -19.67 -6.75
C LYS A 146 -0.62 -18.65 -7.23
N LEU A 147 -1.87 -19.09 -7.32
CA LEU A 147 -2.98 -18.26 -7.79
C LEU A 147 -4.05 -18.05 -6.71
N VAL A 148 -4.64 -16.86 -6.70
CA VAL A 148 -5.84 -16.52 -5.93
C VAL A 148 -6.88 -16.00 -6.91
N PHE A 149 -8.13 -16.44 -6.83
CA PHE A 149 -9.18 -15.79 -7.60
C PHE A 149 -9.61 -14.48 -6.96
N SER A 150 -9.60 -13.45 -7.79
CA SER A 150 -9.78 -12.05 -7.48
C SER A 150 -10.78 -11.45 -8.50
N ILE A 151 -11.01 -10.14 -8.47
CA ILE A 151 -11.90 -9.43 -9.42
C ILE A 151 -11.04 -8.49 -10.28
N ASP A 152 -10.48 -8.95 -11.40
CA ASP A 152 -9.40 -8.21 -12.09
C ASP A 152 -9.62 -7.89 -13.56
N LYS A 153 -10.19 -6.71 -13.81
CA LYS A 153 -9.65 -5.86 -14.88
C LYS A 153 -10.05 -4.41 -14.67
N ALA A 154 -11.30 -4.21 -14.27
CA ALA A 154 -11.88 -2.89 -14.00
C ALA A 154 -11.10 -2.14 -12.91
N GLU A 155 -10.55 -2.84 -11.92
CA GLU A 155 -9.87 -2.22 -10.78
C GLU A 155 -8.36 -2.11 -10.94
N SER A 156 -7.77 -2.59 -12.04
CA SER A 156 -6.30 -2.64 -12.20
C SER A 156 -5.68 -1.24 -12.17
N GLU A 157 -6.34 -0.25 -12.78
CA GLU A 157 -5.91 1.15 -12.72
C GLU A 157 -6.04 1.72 -11.31
N MET A 158 -7.16 1.42 -10.62
CA MET A 158 -7.41 1.88 -9.25
C MET A 158 -6.41 1.27 -8.26
N TYR A 159 -6.13 -0.02 -8.39
CA TYR A 159 -5.10 -0.70 -7.62
C TYR A 159 -3.73 -0.07 -7.86
N GLY A 160 -3.40 0.26 -9.12
CA GLY A 160 -2.19 0.99 -9.49
C GLY A 160 -2.11 2.35 -8.78
N LYS A 161 -3.20 3.13 -8.80
CA LYS A 161 -3.29 4.45 -8.12
C LYS A 161 -3.17 4.32 -6.61
N MET A 162 -3.90 3.41 -5.97
CA MET A 162 -3.81 3.15 -4.54
C MET A 162 -2.39 2.75 -4.16
N LYS A 163 -1.79 1.79 -4.87
CA LYS A 163 -0.44 1.30 -4.61
C LYS A 163 0.63 2.38 -4.78
N ALA A 164 0.47 3.28 -5.75
CA ALA A 164 1.38 4.40 -5.94
C ALA A 164 1.30 5.44 -4.80
N ASN A 165 0.15 5.51 -4.12
CA ASN A 165 -0.11 6.44 -3.02
C ASN A 165 0.05 5.83 -1.63
N ILE A 166 0.11 4.50 -1.51
CA ILE A 166 0.49 3.82 -0.26
C ILE A 166 1.94 4.16 0.06
N ALA A 167 2.13 4.85 1.18
CA ALA A 167 3.44 5.13 1.76
C ALA A 167 3.59 4.39 3.09
N GLY A 168 4.83 4.02 3.41
CA GLY A 168 5.17 3.51 4.74
C GLY A 168 5.14 4.61 5.80
N GLY A 169 5.42 4.23 7.04
CA GLY A 169 5.51 5.17 8.16
C GLY A 169 6.49 6.30 7.88
N PRO A 170 6.10 7.56 8.12
CA PRO A 170 6.99 8.69 7.91
C PRO A 170 8.10 8.66 8.96
N SER A 171 9.35 8.46 8.52
CA SER A 171 10.53 8.63 9.38
C SER A 171 11.03 10.07 9.24
N ILE A 172 10.55 10.95 10.11
CA ILE A 172 10.82 12.40 10.01
C ILE A 172 11.77 12.84 11.12
N PHE A 173 12.86 13.49 10.72
CA PHE A 173 13.78 14.17 11.63
C PHE A 173 13.74 15.67 11.33
N PHE A 174 12.96 16.43 12.11
CA PHE A 174 12.80 17.88 11.91
C PHE A 174 14.07 18.66 12.30
N ASN A 175 14.72 18.25 13.38
CA ASN A 175 16.03 18.76 13.79
C ASN A 175 17.03 17.61 13.76
N ARG A 176 18.00 17.68 12.84
CA ARG A 176 19.04 16.65 12.70
C ARG A 176 20.03 16.65 13.87
N TYR A 177 20.03 17.72 14.67
CA TYR A 177 20.82 17.85 15.89
C TYR A 177 20.08 18.70 16.92
N ALA A 178 19.97 18.18 18.14
CA ALA A 178 19.47 18.93 19.28
C ALA A 178 20.32 18.58 20.51
N LYS A 179 20.81 19.61 21.20
CA LYS A 179 21.61 19.47 22.41
C LYS A 179 21.10 20.40 23.51
N ARG A 180 20.94 19.81 24.69
CA ARG A 180 20.56 20.51 25.91
C ARG A 180 21.54 21.65 26.19
N ASN A 181 21.01 22.81 26.54
CA ASN A 181 21.71 24.07 26.83
C ASN A 181 22.42 24.74 25.64
N GLU A 182 22.35 24.18 24.43
CA GLU A 182 23.04 24.72 23.26
C GLU A 182 22.07 25.03 22.11
N THR A 183 21.16 24.11 21.79
CA THR A 183 20.20 24.29 20.72
C THR A 183 19.13 25.31 21.11
N LYS A 184 18.92 26.32 20.25
CA LYS A 184 17.80 27.26 20.37
C LYS A 184 16.53 26.64 19.77
N ILE A 185 15.43 26.65 20.52
CA ILE A 185 14.08 26.25 20.10
C ILE A 185 13.24 27.49 19.75
N ARG A 186 11.94 27.32 19.45
CA ARG A 186 11.00 28.39 19.08
C ARG A 186 11.19 29.67 19.91
N VAL A 187 11.18 30.81 19.21
CA VAL A 187 11.35 32.16 19.82
C VAL A 187 12.73 32.36 20.46
N GLY A 188 13.76 31.62 20.02
CA GLY A 188 15.14 31.77 20.49
C GLY A 188 15.41 31.23 21.90
N LYS A 189 14.46 30.51 22.51
CA LYS A 189 14.62 29.92 23.84
C LYS A 189 15.65 28.79 23.81
N ILE A 190 16.33 28.53 24.91
CA ILE A 190 17.34 27.46 24.99
C ILE A 190 16.65 26.12 25.31
N CYS A 191 17.00 25.06 24.56
CA CYS A 191 16.54 23.70 24.84
C CYS A 191 17.05 23.21 26.20
N LYS A 192 16.15 22.85 27.13
CA LYS A 192 16.52 22.38 28.48
C LYS A 192 16.33 20.89 28.71
N LYS A 193 15.42 20.25 27.97
CA LYS A 193 15.07 18.84 28.09
C LYS A 193 14.63 18.32 26.72
N ILE A 194 14.99 17.08 26.42
CA ILE A 194 14.54 16.35 25.23
C ILE A 194 13.71 15.16 25.74
N ILE A 195 12.51 14.98 25.20
CA ILE A 195 11.58 13.91 25.57
C ILE A 195 11.20 13.19 24.29
N GLY A 196 11.26 11.87 24.31
CA GLY A 196 10.72 11.02 23.25
C GLY A 196 9.34 10.52 23.63
N TYR A 197 8.40 10.59 22.70
CA TYR A 197 7.09 9.97 22.80
C TYR A 197 6.98 8.88 21.74
N ASP A 198 6.41 7.74 22.11
CA ASP A 198 6.13 6.63 21.20
C ASP A 198 4.65 6.29 21.30
N ALA A 199 4.02 6.02 20.16
CA ALA A 199 2.61 5.66 20.12
C ALA A 199 2.47 4.15 20.33
N ASN A 200 1.77 3.74 21.38
CA ASN A 200 1.62 2.33 21.77
C ASN A 200 1.19 1.38 20.62
N ALA A 201 0.29 1.83 19.73
CA ALA A 201 -0.25 1.02 18.64
C ALA A 201 -0.78 1.89 17.47
N LEU A 202 0.08 2.72 16.87
CA LEU A 202 -0.33 3.73 15.87
C LEU A 202 -1.15 3.14 14.70
N TYR A 203 -0.65 2.09 14.04
CA TYR A 203 -1.35 1.49 12.89
C TYR A 203 -2.65 0.80 13.30
N LEU A 204 -2.68 0.16 14.48
CA LEU A 204 -3.87 -0.53 14.97
C LEU A 204 -4.98 0.48 15.29
N TRP A 205 -4.62 1.61 15.92
CA TRP A 205 -5.54 2.71 16.14
C TRP A 205 -6.03 3.31 14.81
N ALA A 206 -5.15 3.50 13.83
CA ALA A 206 -5.54 3.97 12.50
C ALA A 206 -6.53 2.99 11.82
N LEU A 207 -6.30 1.69 11.92
CA LEU A 207 -7.18 0.64 11.40
C LEU A 207 -8.52 0.52 12.14
N SER A 208 -8.61 0.97 13.40
CA SER A 208 -9.88 1.01 14.13
C SER A 208 -10.78 2.20 13.78
N ASN A 209 -10.26 3.16 13.00
CA ASN A 209 -11.10 4.22 12.44
C ASN A 209 -11.89 3.69 11.24
N GLU A 210 -12.82 4.49 10.73
CA GLU A 210 -13.49 4.19 9.47
C GLU A 210 -12.44 3.96 8.38
N MET A 211 -12.66 2.91 7.59
CA MET A 211 -11.79 2.52 6.49
C MET A 211 -12.62 2.13 5.28
N PRO A 212 -12.22 2.52 4.06
CA PRO A 212 -12.92 2.10 2.86
C PRO A 212 -12.83 0.59 2.70
N CYS A 213 -13.98 -0.04 2.49
CA CYS A 213 -14.12 -1.48 2.32
C CYS A 213 -14.99 -1.80 1.10
N GLY A 214 -14.95 -3.05 0.65
CA GLY A 214 -15.72 -3.49 -0.51
C GLY A 214 -15.06 -3.16 -1.84
N ARG A 215 -15.89 -3.03 -2.88
CA ARG A 215 -15.45 -2.87 -4.26
C ARG A 215 -15.00 -1.44 -4.53
N LEU A 216 -13.90 -1.29 -5.27
CA LEU A 216 -13.36 0.03 -5.58
C LEU A 216 -14.20 0.67 -6.70
N THR A 217 -14.77 1.84 -6.42
CA THR A 217 -15.55 2.65 -7.38
C THR A 217 -14.92 4.02 -7.56
N THR A 218 -15.10 4.62 -8.74
CA THR A 218 -14.67 6.00 -9.01
C THR A 218 -15.87 6.84 -9.37
N ILE A 219 -15.88 8.08 -8.87
CA ILE A 219 -16.78 9.13 -9.28
C ILE A 219 -15.94 10.27 -9.84
N GLU A 220 -16.42 10.93 -10.89
CA GLU A 220 -15.75 12.14 -11.35
C GLU A 220 -15.92 13.26 -10.32
N ALA A 221 -14.89 14.08 -10.16
CA ALA A 221 -14.97 15.27 -9.33
C ALA A 221 -15.94 16.28 -9.95
N TYR A 222 -16.86 16.79 -9.13
CA TYR A 222 -17.87 17.77 -9.51
C TYR A 222 -17.84 18.98 -8.57
N ASP A 223 -18.42 20.10 -9.02
CA ASP A 223 -18.50 21.32 -8.23
C ASP A 223 -19.35 21.09 -6.97
N GLY A 224 -18.75 21.26 -5.79
CA GLY A 224 -19.39 20.99 -4.49
C GLY A 224 -18.97 19.67 -3.83
N ILE A 225 -18.18 18.82 -4.48
CA ILE A 225 -17.69 17.55 -3.90
C ILE A 225 -16.98 17.76 -2.56
N VAL A 226 -16.26 18.88 -2.40
CA VAL A 226 -15.55 19.24 -1.18
C VAL A 226 -16.53 19.49 -0.03
N ASP A 227 -17.65 20.14 -0.29
CA ASP A 227 -18.66 20.40 0.73
C ASP A 227 -19.45 19.14 1.07
N ASP A 228 -19.69 18.27 0.09
CA ASP A 228 -20.30 16.96 0.35
C ASP A 228 -19.37 16.04 1.15
N ILE A 229 -18.05 16.11 0.93
CA ILE A 229 -17.07 15.47 1.82
C ILE A 229 -17.18 16.06 3.21
N LYS A 230 -17.12 17.40 3.38
CA LYS A 230 -17.22 18.05 4.71
C LYS A 230 -18.47 17.63 5.48
N ASN A 231 -19.60 17.48 4.79
CA ASN A 231 -20.89 17.09 5.34
C ASN A 231 -21.11 15.56 5.45
N ASP A 232 -20.05 14.75 5.34
CA ASP A 232 -20.11 13.29 5.48
C ASP A 232 -20.99 12.57 4.45
N LYS A 233 -21.32 13.23 3.33
CA LYS A 233 -22.07 12.59 2.24
C LYS A 233 -21.20 11.69 1.37
N ILE A 234 -19.90 12.00 1.30
CA ILE A 234 -18.91 11.23 0.52
C ILE A 234 -17.77 10.80 1.44
N PHE A 235 -17.46 9.51 1.35
CA PHE A 235 -16.37 8.86 2.05
C PHE A 235 -15.48 8.09 1.06
N GLY A 236 -14.16 8.17 1.24
CA GLY A 236 -13.18 7.57 0.34
C GLY A 236 -11.92 8.42 0.20
N PHE A 237 -11.43 8.57 -1.04
CA PHE A 237 -10.24 9.33 -1.37
C PHE A 237 -10.53 10.36 -2.46
N LEU A 238 -9.91 11.54 -2.36
CA LEU A 238 -9.95 12.59 -3.38
C LEU A 238 -8.55 12.85 -3.93
N GLU A 239 -8.39 12.80 -5.25
CA GLU A 239 -7.19 13.28 -5.92
C GLU A 239 -7.29 14.78 -6.14
N CYS A 240 -6.45 15.55 -5.46
CA CYS A 240 -6.52 17.01 -5.51
C CYS A 240 -5.16 17.67 -5.36
N ASP A 241 -5.12 18.94 -5.78
CA ASP A 241 -4.04 19.86 -5.46
C ASP A 241 -4.41 20.59 -4.17
N ILE A 242 -3.49 20.61 -3.20
CA ILE A 242 -3.69 21.22 -1.89
C ILE A 242 -2.56 22.18 -1.56
N ARG A 243 -2.88 23.32 -0.94
CA ARG A 243 -1.89 24.30 -0.47
C ARG A 243 -2.15 24.76 0.95
N THR A 244 -1.07 25.05 1.66
CA THR A 244 -1.07 25.77 2.93
C THR A 244 -0.98 27.27 2.67
N LEU A 245 -1.92 28.05 3.20
CA LEU A 245 -1.94 29.50 3.07
C LEU A 245 -0.73 30.16 3.74
N GLU A 246 -0.28 31.30 3.22
CA GLU A 246 0.97 31.97 3.65
C GLU A 246 1.00 32.26 5.15
N HIS A 247 -0.11 32.77 5.69
CA HIS A 247 -0.24 33.11 7.10
C HIS A 247 -0.17 31.89 8.04
N LEU A 248 -0.42 30.68 7.53
CA LEU A 248 -0.35 29.42 8.29
C LEU A 248 1.04 28.78 8.22
N LYS A 249 1.90 29.19 7.27
CA LYS A 249 3.24 28.60 7.12
C LYS A 249 4.10 28.79 8.37
N GLN A 250 3.94 29.92 9.07
CA GLN A 250 4.63 30.15 10.34
C GLN A 250 4.17 29.19 11.44
N TYR A 251 2.87 28.88 11.49
CA TYR A 251 2.32 27.93 12.47
C TYR A 251 2.82 26.51 12.19
N PHE A 252 2.81 26.09 10.92
CA PHE A 252 3.26 24.78 10.45
C PHE A 252 4.76 24.71 10.15
N SER A 253 5.56 25.70 10.55
CA SER A 253 6.98 25.76 10.22
C SER A 253 7.79 24.63 10.83
N GLU A 254 7.32 24.08 11.95
CA GLU A 254 7.96 22.95 12.64
C GLU A 254 7.64 21.61 11.99
N MET A 255 6.40 21.47 11.49
CA MET A 255 5.91 20.28 10.82
C MET A 255 4.95 20.72 9.72
N SER A 256 5.43 20.68 8.48
CA SER A 256 4.57 21.00 7.36
C SER A 256 3.54 19.88 7.20
N PRO A 257 2.27 20.23 6.96
CA PRO A 257 1.18 19.28 7.09
C PRO A 257 1.04 18.34 5.89
N ILE A 258 1.55 18.76 4.71
CA ILE A 258 1.39 18.03 3.45
C ILE A 258 2.60 17.13 3.23
N PHE A 259 2.31 15.83 3.10
CA PHE A 259 3.29 14.80 2.79
C PHE A 259 3.30 14.49 1.31
N LYS A 260 4.50 14.42 0.71
CA LYS A 260 4.64 14.00 -0.69
C LYS A 260 5.90 13.18 -0.92
N ASN A 261 5.83 12.29 -1.90
CA ASN A 261 6.97 11.51 -2.35
C ASN A 261 7.75 12.29 -3.40
N VAL A 262 9.01 12.61 -3.11
CA VAL A 262 9.90 13.27 -4.07
C VAL A 262 11.26 12.56 -4.14
N MET A 263 11.95 12.75 -5.25
CA MET A 263 13.33 12.30 -5.38
C MET A 263 14.22 13.22 -4.54
N ILE A 264 14.94 12.65 -3.58
CA ILE A 264 15.96 13.37 -2.82
C ILE A 264 17.32 12.94 -3.33
N ASP A 265 18.06 13.90 -3.89
CA ASP A 265 19.48 13.72 -4.15
C ASP A 265 20.29 13.94 -2.87
N CYS A 266 20.87 12.88 -2.34
CA CYS A 266 21.70 12.94 -1.13
C CYS A 266 23.16 13.34 -1.44
N THR A 267 23.47 13.65 -2.69
CA THR A 267 24.77 14.14 -3.17
C THR A 267 24.79 15.64 -3.45
N ASP A 268 23.65 16.31 -3.23
CA ASP A 268 23.53 17.77 -3.32
C ASP A 268 23.42 18.37 -1.91
N ASP A 269 24.36 19.25 -1.53
CA ASP A 269 24.40 19.85 -0.21
C ASP A 269 23.30 20.89 0.02
N SER A 270 22.74 21.47 -1.06
CA SER A 270 21.58 22.37 -1.00
C SER A 270 20.29 21.65 -0.61
N VAL A 271 20.21 20.34 -0.90
CA VAL A 271 19.02 19.51 -0.66
C VAL A 271 19.03 18.91 0.76
N ILE A 272 20.17 18.40 1.22
CA ILE A 272 20.26 17.70 2.52
C ILE A 272 20.97 18.50 3.62
N GLY A 273 21.54 19.65 3.29
CA GLY A 273 22.30 20.51 4.20
C GLY A 273 23.74 20.03 4.40
N LYS A 274 24.64 20.99 4.65
CA LYS A 274 26.10 20.79 4.70
C LYS A 274 26.55 19.65 5.62
N HIS A 275 26.09 19.67 6.87
CA HIS A 275 26.44 18.64 7.87
C HIS A 275 26.17 17.21 7.40
N MET A 276 25.06 17.00 6.69
CA MET A 276 24.62 15.67 6.30
C MET A 276 25.18 15.25 4.95
N PHE A 277 25.48 16.22 4.10
CA PHE A 277 26.34 16.01 2.96
C PHE A 277 27.70 15.51 3.42
N ASP A 278 28.36 16.20 4.35
CA ASP A 278 29.67 15.81 4.87
C ASP A 278 29.63 14.41 5.54
N TYR A 279 28.59 14.12 6.32
CA TYR A 279 28.36 12.78 6.88
C TYR A 279 28.11 11.71 5.80
N ASN A 280 27.36 12.03 4.73
CA ASN A 280 27.12 11.08 3.64
C ASN A 280 28.44 10.79 2.89
N GLN A 281 29.27 11.80 2.70
CA GLN A 281 30.60 11.68 2.09
C GLN A 281 31.55 10.85 2.95
N SER A 282 31.49 10.99 4.28
CA SER A 282 32.33 10.20 5.19
C SER A 282 32.02 8.70 5.19
N ARG A 283 30.88 8.27 4.63
CA ARG A 283 30.49 6.85 4.50
C ARG A 283 31.15 6.14 3.32
N GLY A 284 31.91 6.86 2.47
CA GLY A 284 32.66 6.28 1.36
C GLY A 284 31.80 5.43 0.41
N SER A 285 32.11 4.13 0.31
CA SER A 285 31.37 3.18 -0.53
C SER A 285 29.92 2.93 -0.09
N ASN A 286 29.58 3.20 1.18
CA ASN A 286 28.24 3.04 1.75
C ASN A 286 27.42 4.35 1.73
N ARG A 287 27.75 5.29 0.84
CA ARG A 287 27.00 6.53 0.65
C ARG A 287 25.55 6.26 0.24
N ALA A 288 24.64 7.06 0.79
CA ALA A 288 23.26 7.08 0.37
C ALA A 288 23.16 7.63 -1.06
N LYS A 289 22.47 6.88 -1.92
CA LYS A 289 22.18 7.25 -3.31
C LYS A 289 20.88 8.07 -3.39
N PRO A 290 20.67 8.81 -4.49
CA PRO A 290 19.38 9.43 -4.76
C PRO A 290 18.26 8.40 -4.68
N ALA A 291 17.21 8.73 -3.94
CA ALA A 291 16.09 7.84 -3.71
C ALA A 291 14.79 8.62 -3.54
N ARG A 292 13.68 8.00 -3.94
CA ARG A 292 12.35 8.52 -3.70
C ARG A 292 12.03 8.38 -2.21
N LYS A 293 11.71 9.49 -1.55
CA LYS A 293 11.43 9.54 -0.11
C LYS A 293 10.15 10.32 0.14
N LEU A 294 9.41 9.89 1.16
CA LEU A 294 8.30 10.65 1.70
C LEU A 294 8.85 11.84 2.49
N ILE A 295 8.45 13.06 2.13
CA ILE A 295 8.84 14.27 2.83
C ILE A 295 7.60 14.94 3.42
N GLY A 296 7.65 15.22 4.74
CA GLY A 296 6.67 16.00 5.49
C GLY A 296 7.05 17.47 5.64
N SER A 297 7.54 18.10 4.55
CA SER A 297 8.03 19.48 4.56
C SER A 297 7.54 20.27 3.33
N SER A 298 6.32 20.00 2.88
CA SER A 298 5.71 20.76 1.79
C SER A 298 4.52 21.58 2.25
N TYR A 299 4.42 22.78 1.69
CA TYR A 299 3.25 23.66 1.81
C TYR A 299 2.32 23.52 0.61
N PHE A 300 2.63 22.63 -0.32
CA PHE A 300 1.82 22.36 -1.49
C PHE A 300 1.97 20.91 -1.94
N GLY A 301 0.88 20.38 -2.47
CA GLY A 301 0.80 19.04 -3.05
C GLY A 301 0.04 19.12 -4.35
N GLU A 302 0.55 18.44 -5.38
CA GLU A 302 -0.10 18.34 -6.68
C GLU A 302 -0.46 16.87 -6.93
N LYS A 303 -1.69 16.62 -7.40
CA LYS A 303 -2.24 15.28 -7.69
C LYS A 303 -2.01 14.30 -6.53
N ILE A 304 -2.30 14.75 -5.31
CA ILE A 304 -2.19 13.89 -4.11
C ILE A 304 -3.54 13.23 -3.88
N LEU A 305 -3.51 11.91 -3.68
CA LEU A 305 -4.67 11.14 -3.25
C LEU A 305 -4.82 11.25 -1.73
N ILE A 306 -5.82 12.00 -1.26
CA ILE A 306 -6.01 12.28 0.17
C ILE A 306 -7.26 11.56 0.68
N TYR A 307 -7.11 10.86 1.80
CA TYR A 307 -8.20 10.22 2.52
C TYR A 307 -9.17 11.28 3.09
N THR A 308 -10.48 11.07 2.92
CA THR A 308 -11.53 12.07 3.23
C THR A 308 -11.48 12.62 4.67
N PRO A 309 -11.35 11.82 5.75
CA PRO A 309 -11.12 12.35 7.10
C PRO A 309 -9.87 13.22 7.25
N LEU A 310 -8.77 12.85 6.60
CA LEU A 310 -7.55 13.67 6.60
C LEU A 310 -7.78 14.98 5.82
N LEU A 311 -8.52 14.92 4.71
CA LEU A 311 -8.88 16.11 3.93
C LEU A 311 -9.75 17.07 4.75
N LYS A 312 -10.73 16.57 5.50
CA LYS A 312 -11.52 17.38 6.44
C LYS A 312 -10.64 18.07 7.47
N TRP A 313 -9.69 17.34 8.04
CA TRP A 313 -8.73 17.90 8.98
C TRP A 313 -7.93 19.03 8.34
N TYR A 314 -7.44 18.84 7.11
CA TYR A 314 -6.72 19.89 6.37
C TYR A 314 -7.58 21.14 6.11
N LEU A 315 -8.82 20.96 5.66
CA LEU A 315 -9.75 22.06 5.40
C LEU A 315 -10.11 22.82 6.68
N TYR A 316 -10.34 22.11 7.79
CA TYR A 316 -10.61 22.72 9.10
C TYR A 316 -9.42 23.56 9.58
N HIS A 317 -8.19 23.14 9.29
CA HIS A 317 -6.97 23.87 9.64
C HIS A 317 -6.57 24.93 8.60
N GLY A 318 -7.47 25.28 7.66
CA GLY A 318 -7.28 26.40 6.74
C GLY A 318 -6.42 26.10 5.51
N MET A 319 -6.23 24.83 5.16
CA MET A 319 -5.64 24.46 3.86
C MET A 319 -6.69 24.54 2.77
N GLU A 320 -6.25 24.86 1.56
CA GLU A 320 -7.12 25.12 0.43
C GLU A 320 -6.86 24.11 -0.68
N ILE A 321 -7.94 23.56 -1.24
CA ILE A 321 -7.90 22.75 -2.44
C ILE A 321 -7.90 23.70 -3.63
N THR A 322 -6.84 23.68 -4.44
CA THR A 322 -6.73 24.55 -5.63
C THR A 322 -7.29 23.91 -6.88
N ASN A 323 -7.31 22.58 -6.94
CA ASN A 323 -7.85 21.85 -8.07
C ASN A 323 -8.29 20.45 -7.63
N SER A 324 -9.44 19.98 -8.13
CA SER A 324 -9.86 18.59 -8.02
C SER A 324 -9.66 17.93 -9.36
N HIS A 325 -8.81 16.90 -9.43
CA HIS A 325 -8.51 16.25 -10.71
C HIS A 325 -9.67 15.36 -11.13
N LYS A 326 -10.13 15.51 -12.37
CA LYS A 326 -11.07 14.58 -12.98
C LYS A 326 -10.33 13.28 -13.27
N ALA A 327 -10.84 12.17 -12.72
CA ALA A 327 -10.45 10.85 -13.20
C ALA A 327 -10.71 10.80 -14.72
N PHE A 328 -9.79 10.19 -15.48
CA PHE A 328 -9.90 9.99 -16.93
C PHE A 328 -9.70 11.20 -17.85
N ALA A 329 -9.31 12.39 -17.38
CA ALA A 329 -9.02 13.51 -18.29
C ALA A 329 -8.06 13.14 -19.46
N PRO A 330 -6.94 12.41 -19.25
CA PRO A 330 -6.08 11.98 -20.35
C PRO A 330 -6.75 10.97 -21.31
N PHE A 331 -7.64 10.13 -20.80
CA PHE A 331 -8.38 9.16 -21.60
C PHE A 331 -9.50 9.85 -22.42
N MET A 332 -10.25 10.77 -21.80
CA MET A 332 -11.23 11.61 -22.49
C MET A 332 -10.58 12.49 -23.56
N GLU A 333 -9.41 13.06 -23.28
CA GLU A 333 -8.61 13.78 -24.27
C GLU A 333 -8.14 12.85 -25.39
N ALA A 334 -7.67 11.63 -25.08
CA ALA A 334 -7.26 10.65 -26.08
C ALA A 334 -8.43 10.22 -27.00
N VAL A 335 -9.61 9.94 -26.43
CA VAL A 335 -10.82 9.62 -27.21
C VAL A 335 -11.26 10.81 -28.04
N SER A 336 -11.28 12.01 -27.46
CA SER A 336 -11.68 13.25 -28.16
C SER A 336 -10.70 13.63 -29.28
N ASN A 337 -9.39 13.49 -29.06
CA ASN A 337 -8.37 13.78 -30.07
C ASN A 337 -8.40 12.74 -31.19
N ALA A 338 -8.56 11.45 -30.87
CA ALA A 338 -8.75 10.40 -31.87
C ALA A 338 -10.01 10.63 -32.73
N ARG A 339 -11.10 11.14 -32.13
CA ARG A 339 -12.32 11.54 -32.85
C ARG A 339 -12.05 12.69 -33.81
N ARG A 340 -11.44 13.78 -33.33
CA ARG A 340 -11.10 14.95 -34.15
C ARG A 340 -10.16 14.57 -35.31
N GLU A 341 -9.18 13.70 -35.05
CA GLU A 341 -8.27 13.21 -36.09
C GLU A 341 -8.99 12.33 -37.13
N GLY A 342 -9.93 11.46 -36.71
CA GLY A 342 -10.71 10.65 -37.65
C GLY A 342 -11.72 11.45 -38.48
N ASP A 343 -12.20 12.59 -37.95
CA ASP A 343 -13.05 13.52 -38.70
C ASP A 343 -12.25 14.30 -39.77
N VAL A 344 -10.95 14.53 -39.54
CA VAL A 344 -10.04 15.22 -40.47
C VAL A 344 -9.39 14.26 -41.48
N ASP A 345 -9.02 13.05 -41.04
CA ASP A 345 -8.35 12.03 -41.84
C ASP A 345 -9.19 10.74 -41.91
N LYS A 346 -9.78 10.50 -43.08
CA LYS A 346 -10.63 9.32 -43.33
C LYS A 346 -9.89 7.99 -43.15
N SER A 347 -8.56 7.95 -43.23
CA SER A 347 -7.78 6.73 -42.97
C SER A 347 -7.77 6.36 -41.48
N LYS A 348 -8.04 7.32 -40.58
CA LYS A 348 -8.12 7.14 -39.13
C LYS A 348 -9.55 6.98 -38.61
N ALA A 349 -10.57 7.00 -39.49
CA ALA A 349 -11.97 6.88 -39.11
C ALA A 349 -12.28 5.59 -38.32
N MET A 350 -11.60 4.48 -38.65
CA MET A 350 -11.75 3.23 -37.90
C MET A 350 -11.23 3.35 -36.45
N ILE A 351 -10.09 4.02 -36.25
CA ILE A 351 -9.51 4.26 -34.91
C ILE A 351 -10.43 5.19 -34.09
N ALA A 352 -11.01 6.21 -34.73
CA ALA A 352 -11.97 7.12 -34.10
C ALA A 352 -13.25 6.40 -33.63
N GLU A 353 -13.83 5.52 -34.46
CA GLU A 353 -15.01 4.73 -34.07
C GLU A 353 -14.66 3.65 -33.03
N MET A 354 -13.48 3.05 -33.07
CA MET A 354 -13.02 2.13 -32.01
C MET A 354 -12.83 2.85 -30.67
N MET A 355 -12.19 4.02 -30.65
CA MET A 355 -11.99 4.80 -29.43
C MET A 355 -13.32 5.32 -28.86
N LYS A 356 -14.28 5.67 -29.73
CA LYS A 356 -15.66 5.99 -29.34
C LYS A 356 -16.35 4.81 -28.68
N LEU A 357 -16.21 3.61 -29.25
CA LEU A 357 -16.79 2.39 -28.68
C LEU A 357 -16.17 2.10 -27.30
N VAL A 358 -14.86 2.24 -27.17
CA VAL A 358 -14.12 2.07 -25.90
C VAL A 358 -14.55 3.11 -24.85
N GLY A 359 -14.78 4.37 -25.27
CA GLY A 359 -15.32 5.42 -24.40
C GLY A 359 -16.77 5.14 -23.95
N ASN A 360 -17.63 4.68 -24.86
CA ASN A 360 -19.03 4.36 -24.55
C ASN A 360 -19.17 3.13 -23.64
N VAL A 361 -18.31 2.12 -23.81
CA VAL A 361 -18.29 0.94 -22.91
C VAL A 361 -17.94 1.33 -21.48
N LEU A 362 -17.08 2.34 -21.28
CA LEU A 362 -16.74 2.87 -19.95
C LEU A 362 -17.91 3.60 -19.27
N LEU A 363 -18.77 4.27 -20.06
CA LEU A 363 -19.96 5.00 -19.58
C LEU A 363 -21.12 4.07 -19.19
N VAL A 364 -21.33 2.97 -19.94
CA VAL A 364 -22.43 2.04 -19.68
C VAL A 364 -22.22 1.22 -18.39
N ASP A 365 -20.97 0.99 -17.98
CA ASP A 365 -20.65 0.35 -16.69
C ASP A 365 -20.91 1.26 -15.46
N LEU A 366 -21.14 2.57 -15.66
CA LEU A 366 -21.50 3.52 -14.60
C LEU A 366 -23.01 3.68 -14.41
N GLU A 367 -23.84 3.28 -15.38
CA GLU A 367 -25.30 3.46 -15.36
C GLU A 367 -26.10 2.20 -14.98
N TRP A 368 -25.44 1.09 -14.63
CA TRP A 368 -26.11 -0.13 -14.16
C TRP A 368 -25.65 -0.54 -12.75
N THR A 369 -26.28 0.09 -11.74
CA THR A 369 -26.51 -0.48 -10.40
C THR A 369 -27.98 -0.37 -10.06
#